data_AF-A0AAD6QY35-F1
#
_entry.id   AF-A0AAD6QY35-F1
#
_cell.length_a   1.000
_cell.length_b   1.000
_cell.length_c   1.000
_cell.angle_alpha   90.00
_cell.angle_beta   90.00
_cell.angle_gamma   90.00
#
_symmetry.space_group_name_H-M   'P 1'
#
loop_
_entity.id
_entity.type
_entity.pdbx_description
1 polymer ?
#
loop_
_entity_poly.entity_id
_entity_poly.type
_entity_poly.pdbx_seq_one_letter_code
_entity_poly.pdbx_strand_id
1 'polypeptide(L)'
;MAISKLLIVSLVASLLVLHLVEADQKVVNSDIQDASYTPGKNIDCGGACNARCSLSSRPRLCKRACGTCCARCKCVPPGTSGNHDACPCYATMTTRGGRLKCP
;
A
#
# COMPACT_ATOMS: atom_id res chain seq x y z
N MET A 1 -28.70 -9.63 -46.71
CA MET A 1 -27.35 -9.05 -46.48
C MET A 1 -27.33 -7.83 -45.56
N ALA A 2 -28.45 -7.44 -44.92
CA ALA A 2 -28.47 -6.35 -43.94
C ALA A 2 -28.48 -6.87 -42.49
N ILE A 3 -29.19 -7.97 -42.24
CA ILE A 3 -29.32 -8.60 -40.92
C ILE A 3 -27.97 -9.12 -40.43
N SER A 4 -27.17 -9.75 -41.31
CA SER A 4 -25.82 -10.20 -40.98
C SER A 4 -24.87 -9.05 -40.60
N LYS A 5 -25.03 -7.87 -41.20
CA LYS A 5 -24.23 -6.68 -40.85
C LYS A 5 -24.62 -6.11 -39.49
N LEU A 6 -25.91 -6.14 -39.15
CA LEU A 6 -26.42 -5.70 -37.84
C LEU A 6 -25.95 -6.63 -36.71
N LEU A 7 -25.92 -7.94 -36.96
CA LEU A 7 -25.39 -8.90 -35.99
C LEU A 7 -23.89 -8.69 -35.74
N ILE A 8 -23.11 -8.44 -36.81
CA ILE A 8 -21.67 -8.16 -36.68
C ILE A 8 -21.42 -6.87 -35.88
N VAL A 9 -22.17 -5.79 -36.15
CA VAL A 9 -22.03 -4.52 -35.41
C VAL A 9 -22.38 -4.70 -33.93
N SER A 10 -23.45 -5.44 -33.63
CA SER A 10 -23.85 -5.75 -32.25
C SER A 10 -22.76 -6.54 -31.51
N LEU A 11 -22.20 -7.56 -32.16
CA LEU A 11 -21.14 -8.42 -31.60
C LEU A 11 -19.86 -7.63 -31.32
N VAL A 12 -19.45 -6.76 -32.26
CA VAL A 12 -18.27 -5.89 -32.11
C VAL A 12 -18.47 -4.86 -30.98
N ALA A 13 -19.67 -4.30 -30.84
CA ALA A 13 -19.99 -3.37 -29.76
C ALA A 13 -19.89 -4.06 -28.38
N SER A 14 -20.40 -5.29 -28.24
CA SER A 14 -20.28 -6.06 -26.98
C SER A 14 -18.82 -6.40 -26.65
N LEU A 15 -18.00 -6.77 -27.63
CA LEU A 15 -16.56 -7.02 -27.46
C LEU A 15 -15.79 -5.77 -27.01
N LEU A 16 -16.14 -4.61 -27.54
CA LEU A 16 -15.52 -3.33 -27.18
C LEU A 16 -15.80 -2.93 -25.72
N VAL A 17 -17.01 -3.23 -25.22
CA VAL A 17 -17.39 -2.99 -23.82
C VAL A 17 -16.62 -3.90 -22.85
N LEU A 18 -16.36 -5.15 -23.23
CA LEU A 18 -15.57 -6.08 -22.40
C LEU A 18 -14.13 -5.59 -22.20
N HIS A 19 -13.49 -5.05 -23.23
CA HIS A 19 -12.12 -4.52 -23.12
C HIS A 19 -11.98 -3.26 -22.24
N LEU A 20 -13.06 -2.49 -22.05
CA LEU A 20 -13.03 -1.31 -21.17
C LEU A 20 -13.11 -1.67 -19.67
N VAL A 21 -13.54 -2.89 -19.32
CA VAL A 21 -13.69 -3.35 -17.94
C VAL A 21 -12.35 -3.77 -17.31
N GLU A 22 -11.31 -4.04 -18.11
CA GLU A 22 -10.03 -4.60 -17.62
C GLU A 22 -8.99 -3.57 -17.15
N ALA A 23 -9.35 -2.29 -16.97
CA ALA A 23 -8.40 -1.24 -16.64
C ALA A 23 -8.14 -0.98 -15.13
N ASP A 24 -8.73 -1.72 -14.19
CA ASP A 24 -8.38 -1.53 -12.77
C ASP A 24 -8.37 -2.81 -11.92
N GLN A 25 -7.53 -3.78 -12.31
CA GLN A 25 -7.03 -4.75 -11.35
C GLN A 25 -5.51 -4.67 -11.28
N LYS A 26 -5.01 -3.69 -10.51
CA LYS A 26 -3.75 -3.89 -9.81
C LYS A 26 -3.98 -5.02 -8.81
N VAL A 27 -3.62 -6.23 -9.24
CA VAL A 27 -3.37 -7.35 -8.35
C VAL A 27 -2.33 -6.85 -7.34
N VAL A 28 -2.80 -6.50 -6.14
CA VAL A 28 -1.95 -6.42 -4.97
C VAL A 28 -1.48 -7.84 -4.76
N ASN A 29 -0.21 -8.08 -5.05
CA ASN A 29 0.46 -9.32 -4.66
C ASN A 29 0.48 -9.31 -3.13
N SER A 30 -0.56 -9.90 -2.54
CA SER A 30 -0.64 -10.18 -1.12
C SER A 30 0.30 -11.34 -0.85
N ASP A 31 1.60 -11.08 -0.92
CA ASP A 31 2.54 -11.84 -0.11
C ASP A 31 2.17 -11.49 1.33
N ILE A 32 1.30 -12.32 1.91
CA ILE A 32 1.16 -12.46 3.35
C ILE A 32 2.53 -12.94 3.83
N GLN A 33 3.45 -12.00 4.00
CA GLN A 33 4.56 -12.18 4.89
C GLN A 33 4.00 -11.83 6.26
N ASP A 34 3.54 -12.88 6.94
CA ASP A 34 3.47 -12.89 8.39
C ASP A 34 4.65 -12.09 8.90
N ALA A 35 4.35 -11.00 9.64
CA ALA A 35 5.31 -10.12 10.25
C ALA A 35 6.02 -10.87 11.40
N SER A 36 6.75 -11.92 11.06
CA SER A 36 7.69 -12.59 11.93
C SER A 36 8.92 -11.70 12.01
N TYR A 37 8.91 -10.82 13.02
CA TYR A 37 10.06 -10.04 13.43
C TYR A 37 11.25 -10.99 13.61
N THR A 38 12.15 -11.01 12.64
CA THR A 38 13.45 -11.63 12.80
C THR A 38 14.48 -10.51 12.66
N PRO A 39 15.19 -10.17 13.74
CA PRO A 39 16.27 -9.20 13.69
C PRO A 39 17.29 -9.64 12.63
N GLY A 40 17.57 -8.79 11.63
CA GLY A 40 18.60 -9.03 10.62
C GLY A 40 18.11 -9.20 9.18
N LYS A 41 16.80 -9.23 8.90
CA LYS A 41 16.28 -9.20 7.52
C LYS A 41 16.07 -7.75 7.08
N ASN A 42 16.56 -7.40 5.90
CA ASN A 42 16.31 -6.08 5.30
C ASN A 42 14.80 -5.93 5.05
N ILE A 43 14.10 -5.16 5.89
CA ILE A 43 12.70 -4.79 5.67
C ILE A 43 12.58 -3.87 4.44
N ASP A 44 11.60 -4.13 3.58
CA ASP A 44 11.19 -3.15 2.57
C ASP A 44 10.40 -2.02 3.24
N CYS A 45 11.10 -0.96 3.63
CA CYS A 45 10.49 0.24 4.17
C CYS A 45 9.51 0.90 3.17
N GLY A 46 9.73 0.74 1.86
CA GLY A 46 8.88 1.31 0.82
C GLY A 46 7.48 0.70 0.87
N GLY A 47 7.39 -0.61 0.73
CA GLY A 47 6.15 -1.38 0.85
C GLY A 47 5.47 -1.19 2.20
N ALA A 48 6.21 -1.36 3.29
CA ALA A 48 5.66 -1.26 4.64
C ALA A 48 5.08 0.13 4.94
N CYS A 49 5.79 1.20 4.57
CA CYS A 49 5.28 2.56 4.74
C CYS A 49 4.14 2.91 3.78
N ASN A 50 4.08 2.31 2.59
CA ASN A 50 2.92 2.45 1.71
C ASN A 50 1.66 1.86 2.36
N ALA A 51 1.75 0.65 2.94
CA ALA A 51 0.64 0.04 3.66
C ALA A 51 0.23 0.89 4.87
N ARG A 52 1.20 1.28 5.71
CA ARG A 52 0.96 2.08 6.93
C ARG A 52 0.26 3.41 6.64
N CYS A 53 0.65 4.08 5.55
CA CYS A 53 0.15 5.41 5.20
C CYS A 53 -1.02 5.41 4.22
N SER A 54 -1.57 4.25 3.87
CA SER A 54 -2.64 4.10 2.87
C SER A 54 -3.91 4.90 3.18
N LEU A 55 -4.30 4.99 4.46
CA LEU A 55 -5.45 5.78 4.92
C LEU A 55 -5.09 7.15 5.49
N SER A 56 -3.82 7.55 5.40
CA SER A 56 -3.41 8.87 5.87
C SER A 56 -3.97 9.95 4.96
N SER A 57 -4.56 11.00 5.54
CA SER A 57 -4.99 12.20 4.80
C SER A 57 -3.82 12.94 4.13
N ARG A 58 -2.58 12.67 4.56
CA ARG A 58 -1.35 13.29 4.04
C ARG A 58 -0.32 12.21 3.71
N PRO A 59 -0.57 11.36 2.70
CA PRO A 59 0.19 10.13 2.48
C PRO A 59 1.66 10.39 2.17
N ARG A 60 2.00 11.47 1.44
CA ARG A 60 3.41 11.84 1.18
C ARG A 60 4.16 12.24 2.45
N LEU A 61 3.51 12.97 3.36
CA LEU A 61 4.10 13.37 4.65
C LEU A 61 4.27 12.14 5.56
N CYS A 62 3.22 11.32 5.66
CA CYS A 62 3.25 10.09 6.43
C CYS A 62 4.38 9.17 5.97
N LYS A 63 4.51 8.91 4.66
CA LYS A 63 5.55 8.04 4.11
C LYS A 63 6.96 8.56 4.37
N ARG A 64 7.17 9.88 4.33
CA ARG A 64 8.48 10.49 4.66
C ARG A 64 8.84 10.27 6.14
N ALA A 65 7.87 10.46 7.04
CA ALA A 65 8.06 10.24 8.47
C ALA A 65 8.32 8.75 8.76
N CYS A 66 7.44 7.87 8.27
CA CYS A 66 7.56 6.42 8.37
C CYS A 66 8.91 5.92 7.84
N GLY A 67 9.34 6.36 6.66
CA GLY A 67 10.61 5.95 6.06
C GLY A 67 11.82 6.32 6.93
N THR A 68 11.80 7.48 7.59
CA THR A 68 12.85 7.88 8.54
C THR A 68 12.89 6.95 9.75
N CYS A 69 11.71 6.61 10.29
CA CYS A 69 11.58 5.72 11.44
C CYS A 69 11.97 4.29 11.08
N CYS A 70 11.53 3.79 9.93
CA CYS A 70 11.87 2.47 9.40
C CYS A 70 13.37 2.35 9.11
N ALA A 71 14.01 3.37 8.55
CA ALA A 71 15.45 3.34 8.30
C ALA A 71 16.27 3.16 9.59
N ARG A 72 15.81 3.75 10.70
CA ARG A 72 16.47 3.68 12.00
C ARG A 72 16.12 2.40 12.78
N CYS A 73 14.85 2.05 12.82
CA CYS A 73 14.32 0.98 13.66
C CYS A 73 14.18 -0.36 12.94
N LYS A 74 14.31 -0.38 11.60
CA LYS A 74 14.12 -1.55 10.74
C LYS A 74 12.81 -2.31 11.01
N CYS A 75 11.76 -1.57 11.36
CA CYS A 75 10.46 -2.08 11.78
C CYS A 75 9.38 -1.05 11.44
N VAL A 76 8.21 -1.51 10.99
CA VAL A 76 7.00 -0.70 10.79
C VAL A 76 5.82 -1.48 11.40
N PRO A 77 5.02 -0.87 12.30
CA PRO A 77 3.86 -1.53 12.88
C PRO A 77 2.82 -1.97 11.84
N PRO A 78 2.13 -3.10 12.03
CA PRO A 78 1.07 -3.55 11.14
C PRO A 78 -0.17 -2.65 11.22
N GLY A 79 -0.97 -2.64 10.15
CA GLY A 79 -2.16 -1.79 10.03
C GLY A 79 -1.82 -0.35 9.67
N THR A 80 -2.82 0.54 9.68
CA THR A 80 -2.71 1.95 9.27
C THR A 80 -2.66 2.95 10.43
N SER A 81 -2.94 2.48 11.65
CA SER A 81 -2.91 3.24 12.90
C SER A 81 -2.62 2.30 14.07
N GLY A 82 -2.11 2.82 15.20
CA GLY A 82 -1.86 2.04 16.42
C GLY A 82 -0.82 0.92 16.29
N ASN A 83 -0.93 -0.12 17.12
CA ASN A 83 -0.02 -1.28 17.14
C ASN A 83 1.46 -0.94 17.35
N HIS A 84 1.75 0.22 17.95
CA HIS A 84 3.12 0.69 18.14
C HIS A 84 3.95 -0.26 19.04
N ASP A 85 3.28 -1.08 19.86
CA ASP A 85 3.90 -2.11 20.70
C ASP A 85 4.66 -3.17 19.90
N ALA A 86 4.26 -3.41 18.65
CA ALA A 86 4.95 -4.33 17.74
C ALA A 86 6.37 -3.84 17.36
N CYS A 87 6.62 -2.53 17.44
CA CYS A 87 7.91 -1.92 17.12
C CYS A 87 8.29 -0.87 18.18
N PRO A 88 8.87 -1.28 19.33
CA PRO A 88 9.17 -0.35 20.44
C PRO A 88 10.05 0.83 20.03
N CYS A 89 11.10 0.59 19.21
CA CYS A 89 11.95 1.67 18.68
C CYS A 89 11.15 2.71 17.88
N TYR A 90 10.19 2.25 17.07
CA TYR A 90 9.35 3.12 16.24
C TYR A 90 8.40 3.95 17.12
N ALA A 91 7.86 3.34 18.17
CA ALA A 91 6.94 3.97 19.12
C ALA A 91 7.58 5.08 19.96
N THR A 92 8.88 4.98 20.27
CA THR A 92 9.55 5.94 21.17
C THR A 92 10.18 7.13 20.45
N MET A 93 10.19 7.15 19.10
CA MET A 93 10.82 8.24 18.36
C MET A 93 10.01 9.54 18.45
N THR A 94 10.66 10.58 18.95
CA THR A 94 10.09 11.92 19.05
C THR A 94 10.80 12.93 18.15
N THR A 95 10.09 14.01 17.83
CA THR A 95 10.66 15.21 17.23
C THR A 95 11.38 16.05 18.28
N ARG A 96 12.14 17.06 17.87
CA ARG A 96 12.79 18.00 18.81
C ARG A 96 11.80 18.70 19.75
N GLY A 97 10.53 18.82 19.34
CA GLY A 97 9.45 19.39 20.17
C GLY A 97 8.69 18.36 21.03
N GLY A 98 9.23 17.17 21.26
CA GLY A 98 8.64 16.16 22.14
C GLY A 98 7.42 15.41 21.60
N ARG A 99 6.94 15.76 20.40
CA ARG A 99 5.83 15.05 19.73
C ARG A 99 6.30 13.76 19.08
N LEU A 100 5.43 12.75 19.06
CA LEU A 100 5.66 11.50 18.32
C LEU A 100 6.02 11.82 16.86
N LYS A 101 7.14 11.27 16.39
CA LYS A 101 7.66 11.52 15.03
C LYS A 101 7.04 10.57 14.01
N CYS A 102 6.83 9.31 14.41
CA CYS A 102 6.42 8.25 13.49
C CYS A 102 4.89 8.14 13.44
N PRO A 103 4.30 7.89 12.25
CA PRO A 103 2.86 7.70 12.10
C PRO A 103 2.36 6.40 12.72
#